data_AF-A0A7X5AZB9-F1
#
_entry.id   AF-A0A7X5AZB9-F1
#
_cell.length_a   1.000
_cell.length_b   1.000
_cell.length_c   1.000
_cell.angle_alpha   90.00
_cell.angle_beta   90.00
_cell.angle_gamma   90.00
#
_symmetry.space_group_name_H-M   'P 1'
#
loop_
_entity.id
_entity.type
_entity.pdbx_description
1 polymer ?
#
loop_
_entity_poly.entity_id
_entity_poly.type
_entity_poly.pdbx_seq_one_letter_code
_entity_poly.pdbx_strand_id
1 'polypeptide(L)' 'MKKANGVYRLQIIKEVAIRKQLEGSSDPMANHIHQLLESRSPDSHSEETHLFSGNHYDDQAGGWVSNFWNAK' A
#
# COMPACT_ATOMS: atom_id res chain seq x y z
N MET A 1 28.14 28.03 -11.57
CA MET A 1 26.68 27.91 -11.84
C MET A 1 26.20 26.51 -11.45
N LYS A 2 26.00 26.20 -10.15
CA LYS A 2 25.60 24.85 -9.70
C LYS A 2 24.07 24.63 -9.61
N LYS A 3 23.28 25.69 -9.77
CA LYS A 3 21.81 25.70 -9.53
C LYS A 3 20.96 25.15 -10.70
N ALA A 4 21.59 24.80 -11.83
CA ALA A 4 20.91 24.39 -13.07
C ALA A 4 21.24 22.96 -13.54
N ASN A 5 22.00 22.17 -12.77
CA ASN A 5 22.24 20.77 -13.12
C ASN A 5 21.05 19.92 -12.66
N GLY A 6 20.39 19.20 -13.58
CA GLY A 6 19.26 18.32 -13.29
C GLY A 6 19.57 17.26 -12.23
N VAL A 7 20.79 16.72 -12.22
CA VAL A 7 21.24 15.74 -11.21
C VAL A 7 21.21 16.34 -9.81
N TYR A 8 21.71 17.57 -9.65
CA TYR A 8 21.71 18.26 -8.37
C TYR A 8 20.29 18.54 -7.87
N ARG A 9 19.36 18.91 -8.78
CA ARG A 9 17.95 19.09 -8.42
C ARG A 9 17.31 17.79 -7.95
N LEU A 10 17.58 16.68 -8.62
CA LEU A 10 17.07 15.37 -8.23
C LEU A 10 17.63 14.93 -6.86
N GLN A 11 18.90 15.22 -6.58
CA GLN A 11 19.49 14.96 -5.25
C GLN A 11 18.78 15.74 -4.15
N ILE A 12 18.51 17.03 -4.35
CA ILE A 12 17.77 17.85 -3.39
C ILE A 12 16.33 17.35 -3.21
N ILE A 13 15.63 17.00 -4.30
CA ILE A 13 14.27 16.44 -4.22
C ILE A 13 14.27 15.13 -3.40
N LYS A 14 15.23 14.24 -3.66
CA LYS A 14 15.38 12.99 -2.91
C LYS A 14 15.64 13.24 -1.43
N GLU A 15 16.55 14.16 -1.11
CA GLU A 15 16.89 14.51 0.27
C GLU A 15 15.68 15.08 1.03
N VAL A 16 14.91 15.97 0.39
CA VAL A 16 13.69 16.54 0.98
C VAL A 16 12.59 15.49 1.14
N ALA A 17 12.40 14.61 0.16
CA ALA A 17 11.42 13.53 0.24
C ALA A 17 11.72 12.58 1.41
N ILE A 18 12.99 12.19 1.58
CA ILE A 18 13.43 11.35 2.70
C ILE A 18 13.20 12.04 4.04
N ARG A 19 13.54 13.33 4.17
CA ARG A 19 13.28 14.09 5.40
C ARG A 19 11.80 14.16 5.75
N LYS A 20 10.94 14.44 4.77
CA LYS A 20 9.49 14.48 4.97
C LYS A 20 8.88 13.12 5.34
N GLN A 21 9.48 12.03 4.85
CA GLN A 21 9.08 10.70 5.25
C GLN A 21 9.46 10.41 6.72
N LEU A 22 10.63 10.90 7.16
CA LEU A 22 11.12 10.75 8.53
C LEU A 22 10.44 11.67 9.55
N GLU A 23 9.96 12.85 9.12
CA GLU A 23 9.29 13.82 9.99
C GLU A 23 7.92 13.34 10.50
N GLY A 24 7.40 12.24 9.95
CA GLY A 24 6.07 11.73 10.28
C GLY A 24 4.95 12.67 9.85
N SER A 25 3.74 12.15 9.73
CA SER A 25 2.57 13.00 9.58
C SER A 25 2.20 13.59 10.95
N SER A 26 1.67 14.82 10.98
CA SER A 26 1.03 15.33 12.20
C SER A 26 -0.30 14.61 12.49
N ASP A 27 -0.83 13.88 11.51
CA ASP A 27 -2.06 13.12 11.67
C ASP A 27 -1.77 11.72 12.26
N PRO A 28 -2.37 11.38 13.41
CA PRO A 28 -2.11 10.12 14.09
C PRO A 28 -2.58 8.90 13.28
N MET A 29 -3.64 9.05 12.48
CA MET A 29 -4.16 7.96 11.64
C MET A 29 -3.23 7.70 10.45
N ALA A 30 -2.67 8.74 9.85
CA ALA A 30 -1.67 8.62 8.79
C ALA A 30 -0.40 7.90 9.28
N ASN A 31 0.06 8.20 10.50
CA ASN A 31 1.19 7.47 11.11
C ASN A 31 0.85 6.01 11.37
N HIS A 32 -0.36 5.73 11.85
CA HIS A 32 -0.82 4.35 12.06
C HIS A 32 -0.88 3.55 10.75
N ILE A 33 -1.44 4.14 9.69
CA ILE A 33 -1.48 3.52 8.36
C ILE A 33 -0.05 3.30 7.83
N HIS A 34 0.84 4.27 8.00
CA HIS A 34 2.24 4.15 7.58
C HIS A 34 2.94 2.98 8.29
N GLN A 35 2.76 2.85 9.61
CA GLN A 35 3.29 1.73 10.38
C GLN A 35 2.71 0.38 9.91
N LEU A 36 1.40 0.31 9.61
CA LEU A 36 0.78 -0.89 9.05
C LEU A 36 1.40 -1.28 7.70
N LEU A 37 1.65 -0.32 6.82
CA LEU A 37 2.26 -0.54 5.52
C LEU A 37 3.73 -0.97 5.62
N GLU A 38 4.52 -0.35 6.50
CA GLU A 38 5.94 -0.72 6.69
C GLU A 38 6.11 -2.06 7.42
N SER A 39 5.20 -2.39 8.35
CA SER A 39 5.23 -3.66 9.07
C SER A 39 4.83 -4.86 8.19
N ARG A 40 4.20 -4.63 7.04
CA ARG A 40 3.82 -5.68 6.11
C ARG A 40 5.07 -6.18 5.39
N SER A 41 5.49 -7.42 5.69
CA SER A 41 6.60 -8.03 4.96
C SER A 41 6.24 -8.19 3.48
N PRO A 42 7.20 -8.02 2.56
CA PRO A 42 6.97 -8.26 1.13
C PRO A 42 6.63 -9.73 0.82
N ASP A 43 6.87 -10.63 1.76
CA ASP A 43 6.62 -12.07 1.63
C ASP A 43 5.17 -12.46 1.92
N SER A 44 4.30 -11.51 2.30
CA SER A 44 2.85 -11.76 2.36
C SER A 44 2.17 -11.61 0.99
N HIS A 45 2.89 -11.83 -0.11
CA HIS A 45 2.28 -12.39 -1.32
C HIS A 45 1.94 -13.86 -1.04
N SER A 46 1.15 -14.09 0.01
CA SER A 46 0.24 -15.21 -0.05
C SER A 46 -0.64 -14.91 -1.25
N GLU A 47 -0.56 -15.81 -2.22
CA GLU A 47 -1.60 -16.10 -3.20
C GLU A 47 -2.91 -16.44 -2.46
N GLU A 48 -3.39 -15.54 -1.58
CA GLU A 48 -4.67 -15.61 -0.88
C GLU A 48 -5.77 -15.21 -1.86
N THR A 49 -5.79 -15.93 -2.98
CA THR A 49 -6.99 -16.53 -3.55
C THR A 49 -8.20 -15.61 -3.66
N HIS A 50 -8.07 -14.30 -3.93
CA HIS A 50 -9.22 -13.40 -4.13
C HIS A 50 -10.36 -13.56 -3.08
N LEU A 51 -10.03 -14.00 -1.87
CA LEU A 51 -11.01 -14.39 -0.85
C LEU A 51 -11.13 -13.24 0.14
N PHE A 52 -12.13 -12.38 -0.04
CA PHE A 52 -12.43 -11.33 0.91
C PHE A 52 -13.52 -11.81 1.87
N SER A 53 -13.16 -12.15 3.11
CA SER A 53 -14.12 -12.52 4.17
C SER A 53 -15.06 -13.68 3.77
N GLY A 54 -14.51 -14.73 3.17
CA GLY A 54 -15.30 -15.87 2.70
C GLY A 54 -16.15 -15.59 1.45
N ASN A 55 -15.86 -14.51 0.71
CA ASN A 55 -16.43 -14.22 -0.60
C ASN A 55 -15.34 -14.29 -1.66
N HIS A 56 -15.66 -14.80 -2.85
CA HIS A 56 -14.76 -14.83 -4.01
C HIS A 56 -15.40 -14.12 -5.20
N TYR A 57 -14.59 -13.62 -6.13
CA TYR A 57 -15.11 -13.14 -7.40
C TYR A 57 -15.36 -14.31 -8.34
N ASP A 58 -16.59 -14.44 -8.82
CA ASP A 58 -17.01 -15.46 -9.77
C ASP A 58 -17.26 -14.80 -11.13
N ASP A 59 -16.39 -15.10 -12.11
CA ASP A 59 -16.49 -14.61 -13.49
C ASP A 59 -17.78 -15.05 -14.18
N GLN A 60 -18.34 -16.22 -13.83
CA GLN A 60 -19.59 -16.71 -14.41
C GLN A 60 -20.80 -15.95 -13.86
N ALA A 61 -20.76 -15.57 -12.58
CA ALA A 61 -21.78 -14.72 -11.97
C ALA A 61 -21.59 -13.23 -12.31
N GLY A 62 -20.40 -12.84 -12.77
CA GLY A 62 -20.03 -11.46 -13.05
C GLY A 62 -19.90 -10.61 -11.79
N GLY A 63 -19.53 -11.20 -10.65
CA GLY A 63 -19.58 -10.50 -9.37
C GLY A 63 -18.97 -11.28 -8.20
N TRP A 64 -19.04 -10.67 -7.01
CA TRP A 64 -18.60 -11.30 -5.76
C TRP A 64 -19.70 -12.21 -5.20
N VAL A 65 -19.34 -13.46 -4.89
CA VAL A 65 -20.25 -14.49 -4.37
C VAL A 65 -19.77 -14.96 -3.00
N SER A 66 -20.71 -15.19 -2.09
CA SER A 66 -20.41 -15.70 -0.76
C SER A 66 -20.31 -17.22 -0.71
N ASN A 67 -19.24 -17.74 -0.12
CA ASN A 67 -19.05 -19.18 0.07
C ASN A 67 -20.10 -19.78 1.03
N PHE A 68 -20.78 -18.95 1.83
CA PHE A 68 -21.79 -19.39 2.79
C PHE A 68 -23.16 -19.63 2.17
N TRP A 69 -23.40 -19.26 0.91
CA TRP A 69 -24.70 -19.49 0.25
C TRP A 69 -25.02 -20.98 0.02
N ASN A 70 -24.02 -21.85 0.04
CA ASN A 70 -24.19 -23.30 -0.09
C ASN A 70 -24.25 -24.05 1.26
N ALA A 71 -24.14 -23.34 2.40
CA ALA A 71 -24.25 -23.98 3.71
C ALA A 71 -25.72 -24.27 4.04
N LYS A 72 -26.13 -25.53 3.85
CA LYS A 72 -27.39 -26.08 4.35
C LYS A 72 -27.24 -26.59 5.77
#